data_AF-A0A183FU04-F1
#
_entry.id   AF-A0A183FU04-F1
#
_cell.length_a   1.000
_cell.length_b   1.000
_cell.length_c   1.000
_cell.angle_alpha   90.00
_cell.angle_beta   90.00
_cell.angle_gamma   90.00
#
_symmetry.space_group_name_H-M   'P 1'
#
loop_
_entity.id
_entity.type
_entity.pdbx_description
1 polymer ?
#
loop_
_entity_poly.entity_id
_entity_poly.type
_entity_poly.pdbx_seq_one_letter_code
_entity_poly.pdbx_strand_id
1 'polypeptide(L)'
;MREGRCFDFRMFIRHTTCNAPDAVGVALDLMKTANVDVVFAPPCHGGALMMSYLSTTFEKPVMLWGFVSDSEFLNLSRFPYVTSVMTNSKQ
;
A
#
# COMPACT_ATOMS: atom_id res chain seq x y z
N MET A 1 11.70 -27.31 -23.37
CA MET A 1 12.48 -26.06 -23.24
C MET A 1 11.57 -24.91 -23.69
N ARG A 2 10.96 -24.05 -22.85
CA ARG A 2 11.37 -23.43 -21.57
C ARG A 2 10.43 -23.76 -20.40
N GLU A 3 11.01 -24.12 -19.26
CA GLU A 3 10.36 -24.33 -17.95
C GLU A 3 9.62 -23.05 -17.51
N GLY A 4 8.28 -23.04 -17.56
CA GLY A 4 7.46 -21.90 -17.14
C GLY A 4 7.12 -21.98 -15.66
N ARG A 5 7.53 -20.99 -14.86
CA ARG A 5 7.24 -20.94 -13.41
C ARG A 5 5.74 -20.80 -13.18
N CYS A 6 5.13 -21.75 -12.46
CA CYS A 6 3.79 -21.58 -11.88
C CYS A 6 3.88 -20.60 -10.71
N PHE A 7 3.08 -19.53 -10.74
CA PHE A 7 2.92 -18.61 -9.63
C PHE A 7 1.62 -18.95 -8.89
N ASP A 8 1.71 -19.07 -7.57
CA ASP A 8 0.55 -19.21 -6.68
C ASP A 8 0.34 -17.89 -5.92
N PHE A 9 -0.81 -17.26 -6.13
CA PHE A 9 -1.14 -15.98 -5.55
C PHE A 9 -2.09 -16.16 -4.37
N ARG A 10 -1.72 -15.65 -3.20
CA ARG A 10 -2.56 -15.64 -2.00
C ARG A 10 -2.84 -14.21 -1.58
N MET A 11 -4.12 -13.88 -1.42
CA MET A 11 -4.56 -12.56 -1.01
C MET A 11 -5.02 -12.58 0.45
N PHE A 12 -4.47 -11.66 1.25
CA PHE A 12 -4.90 -11.45 2.63
C PHE A 12 -5.70 -10.16 2.71
N ILE A 13 -6.95 -10.27 3.15
CA ILE A 13 -7.84 -9.12 3.34
C ILE A 13 -7.95 -8.87 4.83
N ARG A 14 -7.72 -7.62 5.23
CA ARG A 14 -7.90 -7.11 6.59
C ARG A 14 -8.73 -5.85 6.52
N HIS A 15 -9.68 -5.72 7.43
CA HIS A 15 -10.55 -4.56 7.48
C HIS A 15 -9.88 -3.46 8.31
N THR A 16 -9.92 -2.23 7.80
CA THR A 16 -9.48 -1.03 8.51
C THR A 16 -10.65 -0.07 8.61
N THR A 17 -10.78 0.67 9.71
CA THR A 17 -11.61 1.87 9.70
C THR A 17 -10.85 2.99 9.00
N CYS A 18 -11.53 4.09 8.65
CA CYS A 18 -10.90 5.25 7.99
C CYS A 18 -9.86 5.99 8.89
N ASN A 19 -9.51 5.42 10.03
CA ASN A 19 -8.62 5.99 11.03
C ASN A 19 -7.19 5.49 10.84
N ALA A 20 -6.23 6.42 10.93
CA ALA A 20 -4.80 6.13 10.86
C ALA A 20 -4.30 5.02 11.81
N PRO A 21 -4.64 4.99 13.13
CA PRO A 21 -4.10 3.97 14.04
C PRO A 21 -4.53 2.55 13.67
N ASP A 22 -5.78 2.37 13.25
CA ASP A 22 -6.30 1.07 12.83
C ASP A 22 -5.57 0.58 11.57
N ALA A 23 -5.35 1.48 10.61
CA ALA A 23 -4.59 1.18 9.40
C ALA A 23 -3.15 0.76 9.72
N VAL A 24 -2.48 1.43 10.67
CA VAL A 24 -1.13 1.05 11.12
C VAL A 24 -1.11 -0.34 11.76
N GLY A 25 -2.07 -0.65 12.63
CA GLY A 25 -2.15 -1.96 13.26
C GLY A 25 -2.26 -3.09 12.23
N VAL A 26 -3.14 -2.90 11.24
CA VAL A 26 -3.31 -3.83 10.12
C VAL A 26 -2.07 -3.89 9.22
N ALA A 27 -1.43 -2.75 8.96
CA ALA A 27 -0.20 -2.68 8.18
C ALA A 27 0.90 -3.53 8.80
N LEU A 28 1.07 -3.44 10.13
CA LEU A 28 2.07 -4.23 10.85
C LEU A 28 1.74 -5.72 10.79
N ASP A 29 0.47 -6.11 10.92
CA ASP A 29 0.08 -7.52 10.73
C ASP A 29 0.45 -8.03 9.33
N LEU A 30 0.14 -7.26 8.27
CA LEU A 30 0.40 -7.68 6.89
C LEU A 30 1.89 -7.62 6.50
N MET A 31 2.56 -6.50 6.79
CA MET A 31 3.94 -6.26 6.35
C MET A 31 4.97 -6.97 7.23
N LYS A 32 4.72 -7.10 8.54
CA LYS A 32 5.68 -7.67 9.49
C LYS A 32 5.34 -9.12 9.86
N THR A 33 4.09 -9.42 10.21
CA THR A 33 3.70 -10.77 10.67
C THR A 33 3.47 -11.71 9.49
N ALA A 34 2.58 -11.34 8.56
CA ALA A 34 2.29 -12.13 7.37
C ALA A 34 3.35 -11.99 6.27
N ASN A 35 4.21 -10.97 6.37
CA ASN A 35 5.31 -10.66 5.45
C ASN A 35 4.89 -10.73 3.97
N VAL A 36 3.81 -10.03 3.62
CA VAL A 36 3.32 -10.02 2.24
C VAL A 36 4.31 -9.33 1.30
N ASP A 37 4.25 -9.68 0.01
CA ASP A 37 5.13 -9.13 -1.02
C ASP A 37 4.67 -7.77 -1.53
N VAL A 38 3.35 -7.59 -1.63
CA VAL A 38 2.70 -6.37 -2.14
C VAL A 38 1.51 -6.03 -1.25
N VAL A 39 1.29 -4.74 -1.01
CA VAL A 39 0.17 -4.27 -0.19
C VAL A 39 -0.72 -3.33 -0.99
N PHE A 40 -2.02 -3.55 -0.91
CA PHE A 40 -3.03 -2.60 -1.39
C PHE A 40 -3.47 -1.74 -0.20
N ALA A 41 -3.21 -0.44 -0.27
CA ALA A 41 -3.57 0.49 0.80
C ALA A 41 -5.10 0.58 0.98
N PRO A 42 -5.60 1.00 2.15
CA PRO A 42 -7.01 1.25 2.31
C PRO A 42 -7.47 2.41 1.42
N PRO A 43 -8.72 2.39 0.90
CA PRO A 43 -9.22 3.39 -0.04
C PRO A 43 -9.63 4.71 0.65
N CYS A 44 -8.86 5.15 1.63
CA CYS A 44 -9.06 6.39 2.36
C CYS A 44 -7.74 7.11 2.61
N HIS A 45 -7.78 8.44 2.60
CA HIS A 45 -6.59 9.28 2.66
C HIS A 45 -5.73 9.03 3.92
N GLY A 46 -6.32 9.10 5.13
CA GLY A 46 -5.55 8.99 6.38
C GLY A 46 -4.87 7.62 6.56
N GLY A 47 -5.55 6.54 6.16
CA GLY A 47 -4.96 5.20 6.18
C GLY A 47 -3.87 5.04 5.12
N ALA A 48 -4.13 5.48 3.88
CA ALA A 48 -3.17 5.42 2.79
C ALA A 48 -1.87 6.19 3.08
N LEU A 49 -1.96 7.32 3.76
CA LEU A 49 -0.80 8.11 4.19
C LEU A 49 0.09 7.32 5.16
N MET A 50 -0.50 6.69 6.17
CA MET A 50 0.27 5.85 7.09
C MET A 50 0.89 4.65 6.39
N MET A 51 0.16 3.99 5.49
CA MET A 51 0.70 2.90 4.68
C MET A 51 1.87 3.34 3.81
N SER A 52 1.81 4.56 3.28
CA SER A 52 2.87 5.15 2.46
C SER A 52 4.15 5.37 3.28
N TYR A 53 4.05 5.83 4.54
CA TYR A 53 5.22 5.91 5.43
C TYR A 53 5.76 4.53 5.83
N LEU A 54 4.89 3.55 6.09
CA LEU A 54 5.34 2.21 6.44
C LEU A 54 5.97 1.48 5.24
N SER A 55 5.56 1.80 4.02
CA SER A 55 6.14 1.25 2.78
C SER A 55 7.66 1.49 2.69
N THR A 56 8.13 2.65 3.15
CA THR A 56 9.55 3.00 3.14
C THR A 56 10.32 2.34 4.28
N THR A 57 9.65 2.08 5.41
CA THR A 57 10.25 1.42 6.57
C THR A 57 10.42 -0.08 6.33
N PHE A 58 9.45 -0.72 5.69
CA PHE A 58 9.47 -2.16 5.41
C PHE A 58 9.91 -2.49 3.98
N GLU A 59 10.22 -1.48 3.16
CA GLU A 59 10.62 -1.60 1.75
C GLU A 59 9.64 -2.47 0.94
N LYS A 60 8.35 -2.29 1.19
CA LYS A 60 7.27 -3.03 0.52
C LYS A 60 6.55 -2.14 -0.48
N PRO A 61 6.32 -2.59 -1.73
CA PRO A 61 5.50 -1.85 -2.67
C PRO A 61 4.06 -1.72 -2.15
N VAL A 62 3.56 -0.49 -2.10
CA VAL A 62 2.20 -0.14 -1.68
C VAL A 62 1.45 0.47 -2.86
N MET A 63 0.28 -0.09 -3.17
CA MET A 63 -0.59 0.39 -4.24
C MET A 63 -1.77 1.17 -3.66
N LEU A 64 -1.90 2.42 -4.08
CA LEU A 64 -2.99 3.32 -3.73
C LEU A 64 -4.14 3.20 -4.74
N TRP A 65 -5.36 3.19 -4.22
CA TRP A 65 -6.59 3.10 -4.99
C TRP A 65 -7.75 3.76 -4.22
N GLY A 66 -8.85 4.08 -4.88
CA GLY A 66 -10.02 4.69 -4.24
C GLY A 66 -9.85 6.19 -3.95
N PHE A 67 -10.41 6.69 -2.85
CA PHE A 67 -10.46 8.12 -2.53
C PHE A 67 -9.14 8.64 -1.93
N VAL A 68 -8.08 8.57 -2.72
CA VAL A 68 -6.69 8.90 -2.34
C VAL A 68 -5.99 9.78 -3.39
N SER A 69 -6.78 10.62 -4.08
CA SER A 69 -6.31 11.53 -5.13
C SER A 69 -5.63 12.78 -4.55
N ASP A 70 -4.48 12.61 -3.91
CA ASP A 70 -3.67 13.71 -3.36
C ASP A 70 -2.28 13.78 -4.03
N SER A 71 -1.84 15.00 -4.31
CA SER A 71 -0.52 15.33 -4.89
C SER A 71 0.65 14.92 -4.02
N GLU A 72 0.44 14.78 -2.72
CA GLU A 72 1.51 14.35 -1.82
C GLU A 72 2.02 12.93 -2.12
N PHE A 73 1.16 12.04 -2.60
CA PHE A 73 1.50 10.64 -2.89
C PHE A 73 2.39 10.48 -4.12
N LEU A 74 2.52 11.52 -4.97
CA LEU A 74 3.43 11.52 -6.12
C LEU A 74 4.86 11.92 -5.76
N ASN A 75 5.11 12.32 -4.50
CA ASN A 75 6.44 12.71 -4.07
C ASN A 75 7.34 11.48 -3.90
N LEU A 76 8.03 11.08 -4.97
CA LEU A 76 8.93 9.92 -4.99
C LEU A 76 10.09 10.03 -3.99
N SER A 77 10.50 11.26 -3.62
CA SER A 77 11.53 11.45 -2.59
C SER A 77 11.03 11.08 -1.20
N ARG A 78 9.71 11.15 -0.96
CA ARG A 78 9.08 10.76 0.31
C ARG A 78 8.55 9.32 0.27
N PHE A 79 7.99 8.90 -0.86
CA PHE A 79 7.27 7.63 -1.00
C PHE A 79 7.76 6.83 -2.22
N PRO A 80 9.02 6.36 -2.22
CA PRO A 80 9.60 5.63 -3.36
C PRO A 80 8.93 4.28 -3.65
N TYR A 81 8.32 3.65 -2.66
CA TYR A 81 7.65 2.35 -2.80
C TYR A 81 6.14 2.46 -3.06
N VAL A 82 5.64 3.67 -3.29
CA VAL A 82 4.21 3.92 -3.47
C VAL A 82 3.90 4.11 -4.95
N THR A 83 2.86 3.42 -5.41
CA THR A 83 2.30 3.63 -6.74
C THR A 83 0.80 3.86 -6.63
N SER A 84 0.23 4.72 -7.48
CA SER A 84 -1.19 5.03 -7.47
C SER A 84 -1.78 4.81 -8.85
N VAL A 85 -2.97 4.20 -8.91
CA VAL A 85 -3.78 4.13 -10.14
C VAL A 85 -4.78 5.27 -10.26
N MET A 86 -4.85 6.14 -9.24
CA MET A 86 -5.78 7.24 -9.19
C MET A 86 -5.20 8.49 -9.84
N THR A 87 -6.06 9.28 -10.48
CA THR A 87 -5.70 10.62 -10.95
C THR A 87 -5.38 11.51 -9.77
N ASN A 88 -4.45 12.44 -9.96
CA ASN A 88 -4.09 13.39 -8.92
C ASN A 88 -4.98 14.64 -8.96
N SER A 89 -5.07 15.36 -7.85
CA SER A 89 -5.74 16.67 -7.78
C SER A 89 -4.92 17.80 -8.40
N LYS A 90 -3.60 17.65 -8.53
CA LYS A 90 -2.75 18.54 -9.32
C LYS A 90 -2.54 17.96 -10.71
N GLN A 91 -3.49 18.24 -11.60
CA GLN A 91 -3.34 18.09 -13.04
C GLN A 91 -2.90 19.42 -13.64
#